data_AF-A0A3B9Y0F5-F1
#
_entry.id   AF-A0A3B9Y0F5-F1
#
_cell.length_a   1.000
_cell.length_b   1.000
_cell.length_c   1.000
_cell.angle_alpha   90.00
_cell.angle_beta   90.00
_cell.angle_gamma   90.00
#
_symmetry.space_group_name_H-M   'P 1'
#
loop_
_entity.id
_entity.type
_entity.pdbx_description
1 polymer ?
#
loop_
_entity_poly.entity_id
_entity_poly.type
_entity_poly.pdbx_seq_one_letter_code
_entity_poly.pdbx_strand_id
1 'polypeptide(L)' 'AVIHARDVEHALELANDTKFGLSSNLWTRNIEQARELAARIEAGGVFINGMTTSDPRLPFGGIKSSGYGR' A
#
# COMPACT_ATOMS: atom_id res chain seq x y z
N ALA A 1 3.47 11.41 -11.54
CA ALA A 1 2.12 11.75 -12.04
C ALA A 1 1.19 11.89 -10.83
N VAL A 2 0.14 12.71 -10.93
CA VAL A 2 -0.89 12.84 -9.90
C VAL A 2 -2.21 12.40 -10.53
N ILE A 3 -2.94 11.52 -9.84
CA ILE A 3 -4.23 10.99 -10.28
C ILE A 3 -5.26 11.35 -9.22
N HIS A 4 -6.39 11.90 -9.65
CA HIS A 4 -7.50 12.21 -8.77
C HIS A 4 -8.47 11.04 -8.67
N ALA A 5 -8.77 10.61 -7.44
CA ALA A 5 -9.84 9.67 -7.15
C ALA A 5 -11.13 10.42 -6.81
N ARG A 6 -12.29 9.78 -7.03
CA ARG A 6 -13.61 10.37 -6.72
C ARG A 6 -13.91 10.25 -5.23
N ASP A 7 -13.49 9.13 -4.66
CA ASP A 7 -13.68 8.72 -3.27
C ASP A 7 -12.56 7.75 -2.88
N VAL A 8 -12.65 7.25 -1.64
CA VAL A 8 -11.67 6.33 -1.05
C VAL A 8 -11.65 4.98 -1.76
N GLU A 9 -12.81 4.48 -2.18
CA GLU A 9 -12.92 3.19 -2.86
C GLU A 9 -12.26 3.23 -4.24
N HIS A 10 -12.51 4.29 -5.01
CA HIS A 10 -11.85 4.51 -6.29
C HIS A 10 -10.33 4.68 -6.12
N ALA A 11 -9.88 5.32 -5.02
CA ALA A 11 -8.44 5.44 -4.75
C ALA A 11 -7.80 4.07 -4.49
N LEU A 12 -8.51 3.17 -3.80
CA LEU A 12 -8.05 1.80 -3.55
C LEU A 12 -8.02 0.98 -4.84
N GLU A 13 -9.05 1.06 -5.67
CA GLU A 13 -9.08 0.43 -7.00
C GLU A 13 -7.88 0.86 -7.84
N LEU A 14 -7.63 2.18 -7.93
CA LEU A 14 -6.48 2.73 -8.65
C LEU A 14 -5.14 2.30 -8.06
N ALA A 15 -5.04 2.17 -6.73
CA ALA A 15 -3.82 1.73 -6.07
C ALA A 15 -3.50 0.25 -6.37
N ASN A 16 -4.54 -0.59 -6.52
CA ASN A 16 -4.41 -2.01 -6.78
C ASN A 16 -4.34 -2.35 -8.29
N ASP A 17 -4.77 -1.45 -9.17
CA ASP A 17 -4.71 -1.57 -10.63
C ASP A 17 -3.28 -1.43 -11.17
N THR A 18 -2.43 -2.35 -10.75
CA THR A 18 -1.03 -2.46 -11.14
C THR A 18 -0.59 -3.92 -11.06
N LYS A 19 0.33 -4.28 -11.94
CA LYS A 19 1.00 -5.59 -11.94
C LYS A 19 2.05 -5.71 -10.83
N PHE A 20 2.38 -4.61 -10.16
CA PHE A 20 3.38 -4.55 -9.10
C PHE A 20 2.72 -4.48 -7.73
N GLY A 21 3.46 -4.83 -6.68
CA GLY A 21 2.96 -4.83 -5.30
C GLY A 21 4.08 -4.89 -4.29
N LEU A 22 5.12 -4.06 -4.44
CA LEU A 22 6.26 -4.04 -3.51
C LEU A 22 5.89 -3.30 -2.21
N SER A 23 5.57 -2.01 -2.33
CA SER A 23 5.28 -1.15 -1.19
C SER A 23 4.24 -0.09 -1.54
N SER A 24 3.46 0.33 -0.56
CA SER A 24 2.47 1.40 -0.68
C SER A 24 2.51 2.30 0.55
N ASN A 25 2.16 3.58 0.37
CA ASN A 25 2.10 4.57 1.45
C ASN A 25 0.69 5.16 1.53
N LEU A 26 0.07 5.11 2.69
CA LEU A 26 -1.27 5.61 2.97
C LEU A 26 -1.18 6.84 3.88
N TRP A 27 -1.74 7.96 3.45
CA TRP A 27 -1.72 9.21 4.20
C TRP A 27 -3.12 9.59 4.66
N THR A 28 -3.36 9.56 5.96
CA THR A 28 -4.66 9.92 6.55
C THR A 28 -4.52 10.28 8.02
N ARG A 29 -5.43 11.12 8.53
CA ARG A 29 -5.56 11.43 9.95
C ARG A 29 -6.58 10.52 10.66
N ASN A 30 -7.38 9.76 9.91
CA ASN A 30 -8.37 8.85 10.47
C ASN A 30 -7.75 7.46 10.67
N ILE A 31 -7.56 7.08 11.94
CA ILE A 31 -6.91 5.83 12.32
C ILE A 31 -7.72 4.61 11.89
N GLU A 32 -9.04 4.66 12.03
CA GLU A 32 -9.92 3.53 11.69
C GLU A 32 -9.87 3.24 10.19
N GLN A 33 -10.03 4.29 9.38
CA GLN A 33 -9.85 4.19 7.93
C GLN A 33 -8.45 3.73 7.55
N ALA A 34 -7.41 4.19 8.26
CA ALA A 34 -6.05 3.77 7.97
C ALA A 34 -5.87 2.25 8.13
N ARG A 35 -6.44 1.68 9.19
CA ARG A 35 -6.38 0.24 9.46
C ARG A 35 -7.15 -0.56 8.42
N GLU A 36 -8.38 -0.14 8.10
CA GLU A 36 -9.21 -0.82 7.11
C GLU A 36 -8.56 -0.80 5.72
N LEU A 37 -8.13 0.37 5.26
CA LEU A 37 -7.55 0.53 3.93
C LEU A 37 -6.21 -0.17 3.80
N ALA A 38 -5.36 -0.12 4.84
CA ALA A 38 -4.07 -0.81 4.80
C ALA A 38 -4.21 -2.32 4.61
N ALA A 39 -5.28 -2.93 5.14
CA ALA A 39 -5.55 -4.35 4.97
C ALA A 39 -6.05 -4.72 3.55
N ARG A 40 -6.54 -3.73 2.79
CA ARG A 40 -7.12 -3.92 1.44
C ARG A 40 -6.16 -3.56 0.31
N ILE A 41 -5.05 -2.90 0.62
CA ILE A 41 -4.01 -2.55 -0.34
C ILE A 41 -3.19 -3.80 -0.69
N GLU A 42 -3.06 -4.08 -1.99
CA GLU A 42 -2.30 -5.21 -2.51
C GLU A 42 -0.81 -4.86 -2.66
N ALA A 43 -0.11 -4.78 -1.54
CA ALA A 43 1.33 -4.56 -1.49
C ALA A 43 2.02 -5.39 -0.41
N GLY A 44 3.31 -5.68 -0.62
CA GLY A 44 4.16 -6.38 0.34
C GLY A 44 4.37 -5.64 1.67
N GLY A 45 4.45 -4.32 1.61
CA GLY A 45 4.49 -3.44 2.77
C GLY A 45 3.59 -2.21 2.60
N VAL A 46 2.78 -1.90 3.60
CA VAL A 46 1.94 -0.71 3.64
C VAL A 46 2.36 0.18 4.80
N PHE A 47 2.72 1.43 4.50
CA PHE A 47 3.23 2.40 5.48
C PHE A 47 2.21 3.52 5.67
N ILE A 48 1.80 3.77 6.91
CA ILE A 48 0.81 4.81 7.23
C ILE A 48 1.55 6.07 7.69
N ASN A 49 1.29 7.20 7.02
CA ASN A 49 1.92 8.49 7.29
C ASN A 49 3.46 8.44 7.34
N GLY A 50 4.05 7.57 6.52
CA GLY A 50 5.48 7.34 6.46
C GLY A 50 5.89 6.96 5.05
N MET A 51 7.18 7.07 4.79
CA MET A 51 7.77 6.53 3.58
C MET A 51 8.10 5.05 3.77
N THR A 52 8.16 4.34 2.65
CA THR A 52 8.64 2.96 2.61
C THR A 52 10.03 2.88 3.22
N THR A 53 10.16 2.01 4.23
CA THR A 53 11.41 1.77 4.93
C THR A 53 11.64 0.26 5.08
N SER A 54 12.90 -0.15 5.08
CA SER A 54 13.32 -1.52 5.30
C SER A 54 13.84 -1.67 6.73
N ASP A 55 13.17 -2.46 7.55
CA ASP A 55 13.68 -2.89 8.87
C ASP A 55 14.08 -4.37 8.77
N PRO A 56 15.32 -4.76 9.10
CA PRO A 56 15.76 -6.15 9.03
C PRO A 56 14.94 -7.13 9.88
N ARG A 57 14.18 -6.64 10.86
CA ARG A 57 13.32 -7.44 11.74
C ARG A 57 11.93 -7.65 11.17
N LEU A 58 11.56 -6.91 10.12
CA LEU A 58 10.26 -7.02 9.45
C LEU A 58 10.43 -7.77 8.14
N PRO A 59 9.45 -8.62 7.77
CA PRO A 59 9.46 -9.26 6.46
C PRO A 59 9.35 -8.18 5.38
N PHE A 60 10.31 -8.15 4.46
CA PHE A 60 10.33 -7.23 3.33
C PHE A 60 10.32 -8.05 2.04
N GLY A 61 9.22 -7.99 1.31
CA GLY A 61 9.05 -8.73 0.06
C GLY A 61 7.80 -8.26 -0.65
N GLY A 62 7.84 -8.18 -1.99
CA GLY A 62 6.70 -7.78 -2.80
C GLY A 62 5.72 -8.92 -3.05
N ILE A 63 4.61 -8.57 -3.68
CA ILE A 63 3.66 -9.52 -4.29
C ILE A 63 3.52 -9.24 -5.81
N LYS A 64 2.76 -10.08 -6.51
CA LYS A 64 2.54 -9.98 -7.97
C LYS A 64 3.88 -10.07 -8.74
N SER A 65 4.05 -9.23 -9.75
CA SER A 65 5.31 -9.16 -10.51
C SER A 65 6.45 -8.47 -9.74
N SER A 66 6.23 -8.00 -8.52
CA SER A 66 7.32 -7.49 -7.65
C SER A 66 8.12 -8.60 -6.95
N GLY A 67 7.76 -9.86 -7.19
CA GLY A 67 8.45 -11.04 -6.66
C GLY A 67 7.59 -11.82 -5.67
N TYR A 68 8.03 -13.04 -5.38
CA TYR A 68 7.45 -13.90 -4.35
C TYR A 68 8.60 -14.37 -3.45
N GLY A 69 8.60 -13.96 -2.18
CA GLY A 69 9.64 -14.29 -1.21
C GLY A 69 9.40 -13.58 0.13
N ARG A 70 9.80 -14.23 1.24
CA ARG A 70 9.71 -13.72 2.62
C ARG A 70 11.07 -13.76 3.28
#